data_AF-A0A0A9YB61-F1
#
_entry.id   AF-A0A0A9YB61-F1
#
_cell.length_a   1.000
_cell.length_b   1.000
_cell.length_c   1.000
_cell.angle_alpha   90.00
_cell.angle_beta   90.00
_cell.angle_gamma   90.00
#
_symmetry.space_group_name_H-M   'P 1'
#
loop_
_entity.id
_entity.type
_entity.pdbx_description
1 polymer ?
#
loop_
_entity_poly.entity_id
_entity_poly.type
_entity_poly.pdbx_seq_one_letter_code
_entity_poly.pdbx_strand_id
1 'polypeptide(L)'
;MAPPEVNVTNRGFLRIKAKYESYGSEISDIQSKGFAAITSSTDRNLFRGMFATLEKLYEKFNDKWDEAVEYADTHEITPTFPSAADEAYFDRIKACYYNAHGYHIQVMANLNRSSTLP
;
A
#
# COMPACT_ATOMS: atom_id res chain seq x y z
N MET A 1 -30.43 27.24 6.45
CA MET A 1 -29.40 26.25 6.08
C MET A 1 -29.76 24.94 6.75
N ALA A 2 -30.04 23.89 5.99
CA ALA A 2 -30.17 22.55 6.57
C ALA A 2 -28.77 22.08 7.02
N PRO A 3 -28.64 21.39 8.16
CA PRO A 3 -27.34 20.83 8.54
C PRO A 3 -26.90 19.86 7.44
N PRO A 4 -25.60 19.85 7.07
CA PRO A 4 -25.10 18.84 6.15
C PRO A 4 -25.46 17.47 6.73
N GLU A 5 -26.04 16.60 5.89
CA GLU A 5 -26.42 15.24 6.28
C GLU A 5 -25.15 14.50 6.76
N VAL A 6 -24.88 14.52 8.06
CA VAL A 6 -23.72 13.91 8.73
C VAL A 6 -23.47 12.47 8.27
N ASN A 7 -24.53 11.78 7.84
CA ASN A 7 -24.47 10.44 7.28
C ASN A 7 -23.81 10.37 5.88
N VAL A 8 -24.06 11.33 4.98
CA VAL A 8 -23.47 11.35 3.63
C VAL A 8 -21.98 11.65 3.70
N THR A 9 -21.59 12.62 4.51
CA THR A 9 -20.20 13.03 4.72
C THR A 9 -19.36 11.87 5.28
N ASN A 10 -19.82 11.24 6.36
CA ASN A 10 -19.13 10.09 6.95
C ASN A 10 -19.04 8.90 5.98
N ARG A 11 -20.09 8.65 5.19
CA ARG A 11 -20.06 7.61 4.16
C ARG A 11 -19.08 7.93 3.02
N GLY A 12 -18.95 9.19 2.65
CA GLY A 12 -17.95 9.66 1.68
C GLY A 12 -16.54 9.34 2.17
N PHE A 13 -16.23 9.79 3.38
CA PHE A 13 -14.94 9.54 4.03
C PHE A 13 -14.61 8.04 4.15
N LEU A 14 -15.55 7.22 4.65
CA LEU A 14 -15.35 5.77 4.77
C LEU A 14 -15.07 5.08 3.43
N ARG A 15 -15.62 5.58 2.33
CA ARG A 15 -15.34 5.03 0.98
C ARG A 15 -13.92 5.34 0.52
N ILE A 16 -13.44 6.55 0.79
CA ILE A 16 -12.05 6.94 0.48
C ILE A 16 -11.10 6.10 1.33
N LYS A 17 -11.40 5.96 2.64
CA LYS A 17 -10.65 5.13 3.57
C LYS A 17 -10.52 3.68 3.12
N ALA A 18 -11.63 3.05 2.81
CA ALA A 18 -11.64 1.67 2.30
C ALA A 18 -10.82 1.50 1.00
N LYS A 19 -10.68 2.56 0.20
CA LYS A 19 -9.89 2.50 -1.04
C LYS A 19 -8.38 2.54 -0.79
N TYR A 20 -7.88 3.48 0.01
CA TYR A 20 -6.46 3.44 0.33
C TYR A 20 -6.10 2.18 1.13
N GLU A 21 -6.99 1.69 2.01
CA GLU A 21 -6.75 0.46 2.78
C GLU A 21 -6.65 -0.77 1.87
N SER A 22 -7.46 -0.83 0.81
CA SER A 22 -7.36 -1.88 -0.22
C SER A 22 -5.99 -1.86 -0.91
N TYR A 23 -5.53 -0.67 -1.34
CA TYR A 23 -4.21 -0.55 -1.96
C TYR A 23 -3.08 -0.90 -0.99
N GLY A 24 -3.17 -0.46 0.27
CA GLY A 24 -2.21 -0.82 1.31
C GLY A 24 -2.16 -2.31 1.60
N SER A 25 -3.31 -3.00 1.56
CA SER A 25 -3.37 -4.47 1.68
C SER A 25 -2.63 -5.14 0.52
N GLU A 26 -2.88 -4.72 -0.72
CA GLU A 26 -2.19 -5.27 -1.90
C GLU A 26 -0.67 -5.05 -1.83
N ILE A 27 -0.21 -3.87 -1.37
CA ILE A 27 1.21 -3.59 -1.16
C ILE A 27 1.83 -4.52 -0.09
N SER A 28 1.09 -4.78 1.00
CA SER A 28 1.51 -5.69 2.06
C SER A 28 1.63 -7.14 1.56
N ASP A 29 0.70 -7.56 0.69
CA ASP A 29 0.73 -8.88 0.05
C ASP A 29 1.94 -9.02 -0.90
N ILE A 30 2.25 -7.97 -1.68
CA ILE A 30 3.45 -7.95 -2.53
C ILE A 30 4.71 -8.10 -1.69
N GLN A 31 4.82 -7.38 -0.57
CA GLN A 31 5.96 -7.49 0.35
C GLN A 31 6.08 -8.91 0.91
N SER A 32 4.96 -9.51 1.32
CA SER A 32 4.93 -10.88 1.85
C SER A 32 5.38 -11.91 0.80
N LYS A 33 4.94 -11.75 -0.46
CA LYS A 33 5.41 -12.58 -1.58
C LYS A 33 6.87 -12.35 -1.91
N GLY A 34 7.37 -11.12 -1.80
CA GLY A 34 8.78 -10.81 -1.96
C GLY A 34 9.66 -11.52 -0.95
N PHE A 35 9.24 -11.56 0.32
CA PHE A 35 9.94 -12.29 1.36
C PHE A 35 10.06 -13.79 1.04
N ALA A 36 8.96 -14.43 0.63
CA ALA A 36 8.96 -15.84 0.23
C ALA A 36 9.81 -16.11 -1.04
N ALA A 37 9.77 -15.20 -2.01
CA ALA A 37 10.48 -15.35 -3.28
C ALA A 37 12.02 -15.35 -3.15
N ILE A 38 12.57 -14.81 -2.06
CA ILE A 38 14.02 -14.87 -1.80
C ILE A 38 14.49 -16.33 -1.79
N THR A 39 13.75 -17.22 -1.12
CA THR A 39 14.13 -18.62 -0.89
C THR A 39 13.42 -19.59 -1.82
N SER A 40 12.20 -19.28 -2.28
CA SER A 40 11.38 -20.16 -3.12
C SER A 40 11.46 -19.76 -4.60
N SER A 41 11.97 -20.65 -5.46
CA SER A 41 12.01 -20.42 -6.91
C SER A 41 10.61 -20.33 -7.54
N THR A 42 9.64 -21.07 -7.00
CA THR A 42 8.23 -21.04 -7.43
C THR A 42 7.62 -19.67 -7.22
N ASP A 43 7.90 -19.02 -6.09
CA ASP A 43 7.34 -17.71 -5.75
C ASP A 43 8.02 -16.55 -6.50
N ARG A 44 9.24 -16.73 -7.05
CA ARG A 44 9.96 -15.67 -7.78
C ARG A 44 9.20 -15.14 -8.98
N ASN A 45 8.61 -16.03 -9.78
CA ASN A 45 7.89 -15.61 -10.98
C ASN A 45 6.62 -14.84 -10.62
N LEU A 46 5.87 -15.33 -9.62
CA LEU A 46 4.67 -14.66 -9.12
C LEU A 46 5.03 -13.27 -8.55
N PHE A 47 6.03 -13.22 -7.67
CA PHE A 47 6.46 -11.97 -7.06
C PHE A 47 6.91 -10.94 -8.10
N ARG A 48 7.70 -11.33 -9.12
CA ARG A 48 8.10 -10.40 -10.19
C ARG A 48 6.91 -9.81 -10.95
N GLY A 49 5.89 -10.62 -11.22
CA GLY A 49 4.66 -10.15 -11.85
C GLY A 49 3.92 -9.14 -10.97
N MET A 50 3.78 -9.43 -9.68
CA MET A 50 3.11 -8.53 -8.74
C MET A 50 3.94 -7.26 -8.46
N PHE A 51 5.26 -7.36 -8.41
CA PHE A 51 6.16 -6.24 -8.18
C PHE A 51 6.07 -5.19 -9.29
N ALA A 52 5.79 -5.60 -10.53
CA ALA A 52 5.59 -4.68 -11.65
C ALA A 52 4.43 -3.69 -11.44
N THR A 53 3.48 -3.99 -10.54
CA THR A 53 2.36 -3.10 -10.20
C THR A 53 2.59 -2.28 -8.94
N LEU A 54 3.68 -2.53 -8.20
CA LEU A 54 3.92 -1.96 -6.87
C LEU A 54 3.96 -0.42 -6.89
N GLU A 55 4.69 0.16 -7.84
CA GLU A 55 4.83 1.63 -7.94
C GLU A 55 3.47 2.31 -8.09
N LYS A 56 2.69 1.85 -9.07
CA LYS A 56 1.35 2.37 -9.35
C LYS A 56 0.39 2.16 -8.19
N LEU A 57 0.52 1.07 -7.43
CA LEU A 57 -0.28 0.85 -6.23
C LEU A 57 0.09 1.84 -5.13
N TYR A 58 1.37 2.12 -4.95
CA TYR A 58 1.84 3.06 -3.95
C TYR A 58 1.47 4.52 -4.29
N GLU A 59 1.56 4.92 -5.56
CA GLU A 59 1.05 6.21 -6.03
C GLU A 59 -0.45 6.35 -5.70
N LYS A 60 -1.28 5.38 -6.08
CA LYS A 60 -2.73 5.40 -5.78
C LYS A 60 -3.04 5.39 -4.29
N PHE A 61 -2.19 4.72 -3.50
CA PHE A 61 -2.30 4.72 -2.05
C PHE A 61 -2.10 6.14 -1.48
N ASN A 62 -1.03 6.82 -1.90
CA ASN A 62 -0.74 8.19 -1.48
C ASN A 62 -1.83 9.15 -1.97
N ASP A 63 -2.24 9.08 -3.23
CA ASP A 63 -3.32 9.92 -3.78
C ASP A 63 -4.61 9.80 -2.97
N LYS A 64 -5.00 8.57 -2.58
CA LYS A 64 -6.21 8.35 -1.79
C LYS A 64 -6.05 8.68 -0.32
N TRP A 65 -4.84 8.62 0.21
CA TRP A 65 -4.53 9.11 1.54
C TRP A 65 -4.67 10.64 1.60
N ASP A 66 -4.07 11.34 0.65
CA ASP A 66 -4.14 12.81 0.56
C ASP A 66 -5.58 13.28 0.34
N GLU A 67 -6.35 12.59 -0.52
CA GLU A 67 -7.79 12.83 -0.68
C GLU A 67 -8.56 12.61 0.64
N ALA A 68 -8.19 11.63 1.45
CA ALA A 68 -8.83 11.40 2.75
C ALA A 68 -8.52 12.52 3.75
N VAL A 69 -7.28 13.03 3.76
CA VAL A 69 -6.86 14.18 4.59
C VAL A 69 -7.64 15.43 4.18
N GLU A 70 -7.64 15.76 2.89
CA GLU A 70 -8.36 16.94 2.36
C GLU A 70 -9.87 16.84 2.64
N TYR A 71 -10.45 15.66 2.45
CA TYR A 71 -11.87 15.42 2.73
C TYR A 71 -12.19 15.59 4.22
N ALA A 72 -11.32 15.08 5.10
CA ALA A 72 -11.49 15.18 6.54
C ALA A 72 -11.41 16.63 7.04
N ASP A 73 -10.43 17.39 6.53
CA ASP A 73 -10.25 18.81 6.85
C ASP A 73 -11.43 19.65 6.34
N THR A 74 -11.86 19.43 5.10
CA THR A 74 -12.96 20.20 4.47
C THR A 74 -14.30 19.99 5.17
N HIS A 75 -14.54 18.80 5.70
CA HIS A 75 -15.82 18.42 6.28
C HIS A 75 -15.80 18.29 7.81
N GLU A 76 -14.70 18.67 8.46
CA GLU A 76 -14.51 18.60 9.92
C GLU A 76 -14.84 17.21 10.49
N ILE A 77 -14.35 16.15 9.83
CA ILE A 77 -14.63 14.75 10.22
C ILE A 77 -14.22 14.53 11.68
N THR A 78 -15.13 13.96 12.46
CA THR A 78 -14.92 13.61 13.87
C THR A 78 -15.08 12.10 14.07
N PRO A 79 -14.10 11.40 14.69
CA PRO A 79 -12.83 11.93 15.18
C PRO A 79 -11.91 12.42 14.06
N THR A 80 -11.04 13.38 14.38
CA THR A 80 -10.10 13.99 13.43
C THR A 80 -9.23 12.93 12.77
N PHE A 81 -9.07 13.05 11.46
CA PHE A 81 -8.18 12.24 10.64
C PHE A 81 -7.07 13.13 10.08
N PRO A 82 -5.81 12.66 10.04
CA PRO A 82 -5.33 11.37 10.53
C PRO A 82 -5.35 11.24 12.06
N SER A 83 -5.68 10.06 12.57
CA SER A 83 -5.36 9.69 13.95
C SER A 83 -3.96 9.07 14.02
N ALA A 84 -3.39 8.92 15.23
CA ALA A 84 -2.12 8.23 15.41
C ALA A 84 -2.11 6.78 14.86
N ALA A 85 -3.27 6.10 14.87
CA ALA A 85 -3.39 4.77 14.29
C ALA A 85 -3.38 4.80 12.75
N ASP A 86 -3.96 5.85 12.15
CA ASP A 86 -3.94 6.03 10.70
C ASP A 86 -2.52 6.36 10.22
N GLU A 87 -1.80 7.23 10.92
CA GLU A 87 -0.40 7.55 10.62
C GLU A 87 0.50 6.30 10.74
N ALA A 88 0.34 5.53 11.81
CA ALA A 88 1.06 4.28 11.99
C ALA A 88 0.77 3.27 10.85
N TYR A 89 -0.47 3.24 10.35
CA TYR A 89 -0.82 2.44 9.18
C TYR A 89 -0.12 2.94 7.92
N PHE A 90 -0.12 4.25 7.66
CA PHE A 90 0.58 4.85 6.52
C PHE A 90 2.08 4.51 6.53
N ASP A 91 2.75 4.70 7.66
CA ASP A 91 4.17 4.39 7.83
C ASP A 91 4.46 2.90 7.62
N ARG A 92 3.57 2.03 8.11
CA ARG A 92 3.68 0.59 7.86
C ARG A 92 3.61 0.26 6.37
N ILE A 93 2.66 0.84 5.62
CA ILE A 93 2.53 0.60 4.18
C ILE A 93 3.75 1.14 3.42
N LYS A 94 4.25 2.31 3.80
CA LYS A 94 5.51 2.86 3.27
C LYS A 94 6.69 1.91 3.50
N ALA A 95 6.81 1.33 4.70
CA ALA A 95 7.82 0.32 4.98
C ALA A 95 7.65 -0.94 4.11
N CYS A 96 6.41 -1.42 3.91
CA CYS A 96 6.13 -2.55 3.02
C CYS A 96 6.60 -2.29 1.58
N TYR A 97 6.34 -1.09 1.04
CA TYR A 97 6.80 -0.67 -0.29
C TYR A 97 8.32 -0.77 -0.42
N TYR A 98 9.09 -0.17 0.50
CA TYR A 98 10.55 -0.21 0.42
C TYR A 98 11.13 -1.61 0.65
N ASN A 99 10.52 -2.39 1.55
CA ASN A 99 10.92 -3.78 1.78
C ASN A 99 10.72 -4.64 0.51
N ALA A 100 9.61 -4.46 -0.20
CA ALA A 100 9.37 -5.15 -1.47
C ALA A 100 10.43 -4.81 -2.52
N HIS A 101 10.85 -3.55 -2.64
CA HIS A 101 12.00 -3.14 -3.48
C HIS A 101 13.29 -3.87 -3.09
N GLY A 102 13.59 -3.92 -1.79
CA GLY A 102 14.74 -4.66 -1.27
C GLY A 102 14.72 -6.15 -1.62
N TYR A 103 13.55 -6.80 -1.55
CA TYR A 103 13.40 -8.20 -1.95
C TYR A 103 13.55 -8.40 -3.46
N HIS A 104 13.04 -7.48 -4.29
CA HIS A 104 13.23 -7.54 -5.73
C HIS A 104 14.72 -7.53 -6.11
N ILE A 105 15.51 -6.64 -5.49
CA ILE A 105 16.97 -6.59 -5.72
C ILE A 105 17.62 -7.94 -5.37
N GLN A 106 17.27 -8.54 -4.23
CA GLN A 106 17.80 -9.83 -3.80
C GLN A 106 17.40 -10.98 -4.74
N VAL A 107 16.13 -11.02 -5.17
CA VAL A 107 15.62 -12.03 -6.11
C VAL A 107 16.37 -11.96 -7.44
N MET A 108 16.57 -10.75 -7.98
CA MET A 108 17.31 -10.56 -9.24
C MET A 108 18.78 -10.97 -9.11
N ALA A 109 19.43 -10.66 -7.97
CA ALA A 109 20.79 -11.09 -7.71
C ALA A 109 20.93 -12.62 -7.64
N ASN A 110 19.97 -13.32 -7.02
CA ASN A 110 19.96 -14.77 -6.92
C ASN A 110 19.79 -15.45 -8.30
N LEU A 111 18.96 -14.89 -9.19
CA LEU A 111 18.78 -15.40 -10.55
C LEU A 111 20.07 -15.29 -11.38
N ASN A 112 20.79 -14.18 -11.24
CA ASN A 112 22.06 -13.98 -11.96
C ASN A 112 23.14 -14.96 -11.49
N ARG A 113 23.22 -15.26 -10.19
CA ARG A 113 24.17 -16.26 -9.63
C ARG A 113 23.88 -17.68 -10.08
N SER A 114 22.59 -18.05 -10.25
CA SER A 114 22.21 -19.37 -10.77
C SER A 114 22.51 -19.55 -12.26
N SER A 115 22.73 -18.45 -13.00
CA SER A 115 22.99 -18.49 -14.45
C SER A 115 24.48 -18.60 -14.79
N THR A 116 25.38 -18.55 -13.80
CA THR A 116 26.84 -18.55 -13.97
C THR A 116 27.53 -19.85 -13.55
N LEU A 117 26.78 -20.93 -13.32
CA LEU A 117 27.37 -22.26 -13.10
C LEU A 117 27.52 -22.99 -14.44
N PRO A 118 28.74 -23.46 -14.79
CA PRO A 118 29.03 -24.18 -16.04
C PRO A 118 28.38 -25.56 -16.12
#